data_AF-A0A9R1CMH3-F1
#
_entry.id   AF-A0A9R1CMH3-F1
#
_cell.length_a   1.000
_cell.length_b   1.000
_cell.length_c   1.000
_cell.angle_alpha   90.00
_cell.angle_beta   90.00
_cell.angle_gamma   90.00
#
_symmetry.space_group_name_H-M   'P 1'
#
loop_
_entity.id
_entity.type
_entity.pdbx_description
1 polymer ?
#
loop_
_entity_poly.entity_id
_entity_poly.type
_entity_poly.pdbx_seq_one_letter_code
_entity_poly.pdbx_strand_id
1 'polypeptide(L)'
;MSDFTSCGSFSPSSFASSTLILPAVSLGNVPQLTADLLIFSLGLKRVGFVGKGDTVAPFAGRGEKGGEIVTGGIEVYGQEGSELQLQKIQNIPPLSLGLSQPATSVQNITSSYPPFLPAAGLTRRLLTALSEEKTPIPHGAIAAWCVEGDNRGDSRSFADVVLYVLDLQDVVQIQEPASWEGLFGTTEGWSGGSGADAELYG
;
A
#
# COMPACT_ATOMS: atom_id res chain seq x y z
N MET A 1 -12.67 -3.28 21.78
CA MET A 1 -13.33 -2.21 21.00
C MET A 1 -12.70 -2.23 19.64
N SER A 2 -13.49 -2.24 18.56
CA SER A 2 -12.94 -2.19 17.21
C SER A 2 -12.26 -0.84 16.99
N ASP A 3 -10.97 -0.84 16.69
CA ASP A 3 -10.20 0.38 16.36
C ASP A 3 -10.55 0.95 14.97
N PHE A 4 -11.65 0.47 14.35
CA PHE A 4 -12.18 0.94 13.07
C PHE A 4 -13.38 1.87 13.27
N THR A 5 -13.32 3.03 12.62
CA THR A 5 -14.41 4.02 12.59
C THR A 5 -14.94 4.12 11.16
N SER A 6 -16.19 3.70 10.93
CA SER A 6 -16.82 3.71 9.60
C SER A 6 -17.19 5.13 9.14
N CYS A 7 -17.05 5.39 7.84
CA CYS A 7 -17.58 6.58 7.18
C CYS A 7 -19.02 6.34 6.70
N GLY A 8 -19.94 7.26 7.03
CA GLY A 8 -21.32 7.20 6.56
C GLY A 8 -22.04 5.92 6.99
N SER A 9 -22.71 5.25 6.04
CA SER A 9 -23.46 4.00 6.26
C SER A 9 -22.65 2.73 5.98
N PHE A 10 -21.33 2.84 5.82
CA PHE A 10 -20.51 1.68 5.47
C PHE A 10 -20.49 0.63 6.60
N SER A 11 -20.88 -0.60 6.28
CA SER A 11 -20.85 -1.72 7.24
C SER A 11 -19.52 -2.47 7.18
N PRO A 12 -18.82 -2.70 8.31
CA PRO A 12 -17.62 -3.53 8.37
C PRO A 12 -17.82 -4.97 7.87
N SER A 13 -19.05 -5.48 7.90
CA SER A 13 -19.37 -6.82 7.36
C SER A 13 -19.06 -6.95 5.86
N SER A 14 -19.01 -5.82 5.14
CA SER A 14 -18.69 -5.78 3.71
C SER A 14 -17.23 -6.20 3.42
N PHE A 15 -16.36 -6.24 4.42
CA PHE A 15 -14.97 -6.69 4.26
C PHE A 15 -14.80 -8.22 4.22
N ALA A 16 -15.83 -9.01 4.58
CA ALA A 16 -15.69 -10.45 4.79
C ALA A 16 -15.19 -11.25 3.58
N SER A 17 -15.32 -10.72 2.37
CA SER A 17 -14.84 -11.33 1.11
C SER A 17 -13.91 -10.41 0.33
N SER A 18 -13.27 -9.46 1.02
CA SER A 18 -12.32 -8.52 0.43
C SER A 18 -10.88 -8.97 0.60
N THR A 19 -10.00 -8.51 -0.29
CA THR A 19 -8.55 -8.60 -0.10
C THR A 19 -8.05 -7.31 0.53
N LEU A 20 -7.36 -7.41 1.66
CA LEU A 20 -6.67 -6.28 2.27
C LEU A 20 -5.32 -6.06 1.57
N ILE A 21 -5.12 -4.85 1.04
CA ILE A 21 -3.82 -4.38 0.56
C ILE A 21 -3.32 -3.36 1.57
N LEU A 22 -2.14 -3.61 2.16
CA LEU A 22 -1.52 -2.71 3.12
C LEU A 22 -0.19 -2.20 2.56
N PRO A 23 -0.09 -0.90 2.19
CA PRO A 23 1.17 -0.33 1.75
C PRO A 23 2.13 -0.22 2.93
N ALA A 24 3.37 -0.70 2.75
CA ALA A 24 4.43 -0.48 3.70
C ALA A 24 5.04 0.91 3.50
N VAL A 25 5.23 1.69 4.57
CA VAL A 25 6.05 2.90 4.51
C VAL A 25 7.51 2.47 4.33
N SER A 26 8.05 2.65 3.12
CA SER A 26 9.40 2.18 2.76
C SER A 26 10.11 3.11 1.78
N LEU A 27 11.32 2.72 1.35
CA LEU A 27 12.18 3.48 0.45
C LEU A 27 11.40 3.99 -0.78
N GLY A 28 11.64 5.25 -1.12
CA GLY A 28 11.05 5.88 -2.31
C GLY A 28 9.54 6.09 -2.26
N ASN A 29 8.88 5.78 -1.14
CA ASN A 29 7.43 5.78 -0.96
C ASN A 29 6.65 4.97 -2.03
N VAL A 30 7.31 4.02 -2.70
CA VAL A 30 6.73 3.26 -3.81
C VAL A 30 5.43 2.56 -3.40
N PRO A 31 5.34 1.86 -2.25
CA PRO A 31 4.07 1.21 -1.89
C PRO A 31 2.94 2.21 -1.60
N GLN A 32 3.24 3.39 -1.05
CA GLN A 32 2.22 4.42 -0.83
C GLN A 32 1.72 5.00 -2.17
N LEU A 33 2.62 5.32 -3.09
CA LEU A 33 2.28 5.79 -4.43
C LEU A 33 1.51 4.72 -5.23
N THR A 34 1.87 3.44 -5.08
CA THR A 34 1.09 2.33 -5.64
C THR A 34 -0.32 2.26 -5.04
N ALA A 35 -0.49 2.51 -3.74
CA ALA A 35 -1.81 2.57 -3.13
C ALA A 35 -2.66 3.71 -3.71
N ASP A 36 -2.08 4.89 -3.95
CA ASP A 36 -2.77 6.01 -4.62
C ASP A 36 -3.29 5.58 -6.00
N LEU A 37 -2.43 4.95 -6.81
CA LEU A 37 -2.78 4.43 -8.13
C LEU A 37 -3.93 3.42 -8.05
N LEU A 38 -3.87 2.46 -7.12
CA LEU A 38 -4.92 1.45 -6.96
C LEU A 38 -6.24 2.07 -6.50
N ILE A 39 -6.20 2.96 -5.50
CA ILE A 39 -7.39 3.66 -4.99
C ILE A 39 -8.08 4.43 -6.13
N PHE A 40 -7.31 5.20 -6.88
CA PHE A 40 -7.85 6.04 -7.96
C PHE A 40 -8.35 5.19 -9.13
N SER A 41 -7.55 4.23 -9.60
CA SER A 41 -7.86 3.40 -10.78
C SER A 41 -9.04 2.45 -10.56
N LEU A 42 -9.19 1.93 -9.33
CA LEU A 42 -10.33 1.08 -8.96
C LEU A 42 -11.56 1.90 -8.51
N GLY A 43 -11.45 3.24 -8.43
CA GLY A 43 -12.54 4.10 -7.98
C GLY A 43 -12.94 3.89 -6.52
N LEU A 44 -12.01 3.43 -5.67
CA LEU A 44 -12.28 3.16 -4.26
C LEU A 44 -12.67 4.45 -3.53
N LYS A 45 -13.54 4.31 -2.53
CA LYS A 45 -13.94 5.42 -1.67
C LYS A 45 -13.44 5.18 -0.26
N ARG A 46 -13.19 6.26 0.48
CA ARG A 46 -12.88 6.15 1.90
C ARG A 46 -14.10 5.59 2.64
N VAL A 47 -13.90 4.46 3.31
CA VAL A 47 -14.94 3.71 4.04
C VAL A 47 -14.76 3.79 5.55
N GLY A 48 -13.61 4.27 6.02
CA GLY A 48 -13.37 4.46 7.44
C GLY A 48 -11.93 4.81 7.78
N PHE A 49 -11.63 4.77 9.07
CA PHE A 49 -10.32 5.05 9.65
C PHE A 49 -9.97 3.96 10.65
N VAL A 50 -8.68 3.64 10.76
CA VAL A 50 -8.14 2.71 11.76
C VAL A 50 -7.17 3.42 12.69
N GLY A 51 -7.21 3.03 13.95
CA GLY A 51 -6.24 3.44 14.97
C GLY A 51 -6.80 4.50 15.91
N LYS A 52 -6.09 4.69 17.02
CA LYS A 52 -6.40 5.74 17.98
C LYS A 52 -5.68 7.02 17.55
N GLY A 53 -6.31 8.17 17.75
CA GLY A 53 -5.79 9.47 17.27
C GLY A 53 -4.43 9.86 17.85
N ASP A 54 -3.94 9.18 18.90
CA ASP A 54 -2.62 9.36 19.50
C ASP A 54 -1.52 8.47 18.87
N THR A 55 -1.89 7.51 18.02
CA THR A 55 -0.96 6.58 17.35
C THR A 55 -0.50 7.05 15.97
N VAL A 56 -1.05 8.16 15.48
CA VAL A 56 -0.78 8.73 14.17
C VAL A 56 -0.45 10.21 14.32
N ALA A 57 0.45 10.71 13.48
CA ALA A 57 0.75 12.14 13.45
C ALA A 57 -0.50 12.92 13.01
N PRO A 58 -0.84 14.04 13.67
CA PRO A 58 -1.96 14.88 13.23
C PRO A 58 -1.65 15.46 11.85
N PHE A 59 -2.50 15.17 10.88
CA PHE A 59 -2.41 15.68 9.52
C PHE A 59 -3.80 16.08 9.03
N ALA A 60 -3.88 17.12 8.20
CA ALA A 60 -5.10 17.48 7.50
C ALA A 60 -4.73 17.98 6.10
N GLY A 61 -5.50 17.56 5.11
CA GLY A 61 -5.29 17.90 3.71
C GLY A 61 -6.62 17.99 2.94
N ARG A 62 -6.52 18.32 1.66
CA ARG A 62 -7.65 18.35 0.73
C ARG A 62 -7.66 17.04 -0.06
N GLY A 63 -8.83 16.40 -0.14
CA GLY A 63 -9.01 15.20 -0.97
C GLY A 63 -9.13 15.54 -2.46
N GLU A 64 -8.93 14.51 -3.29
CA GLU A 64 -8.97 14.59 -4.77
C GLU A 64 -10.30 15.15 -5.29
N LYS A 65 -11.41 14.73 -4.66
CA LYS A 65 -12.75 15.20 -5.02
C LYS A 65 -13.05 16.43 -4.17
N GLY A 66 -13.11 17.58 -4.83
CA GLY A 66 -13.28 18.88 -4.18
C GLY A 66 -14.32 18.87 -3.04
N GLY A 67 -13.91 19.32 -1.86
CA GLY A 67 -14.75 19.38 -0.66
C GLY A 67 -14.47 18.27 0.36
N GLU A 68 -13.71 17.23 0.01
CA GLU A 68 -13.27 16.23 0.96
C GLU A 68 -12.09 16.73 1.81
N ILE A 69 -12.20 16.60 3.14
CA ILE A 69 -11.07 16.77 4.05
C ILE A 69 -10.43 15.40 4.25
N VAL A 70 -9.13 15.32 3.99
CA VAL A 70 -8.28 14.18 4.34
C VAL A 70 -7.71 14.45 5.73
N THR A 71 -7.72 13.46 6.61
CA THR A 71 -7.20 13.61 7.97
C THR A 71 -6.21 12.50 8.28
N GLY A 72 -5.23 12.77 9.13
CA GLY A 72 -4.06 11.93 9.43
C GLY A 72 -4.31 10.58 10.10
N GLY A 73 -5.55 10.07 10.10
CA GLY A 73 -5.81 8.68 10.46
C GLY A 73 -5.28 7.71 9.42
N ILE A 74 -5.09 6.44 9.78
CA ILE A 74 -4.90 5.38 8.78
C ILE A 74 -6.25 5.21 8.07
N GLU A 75 -6.36 5.79 6.88
CA GLU A 75 -7.58 5.74 6.09
C GLU A 75 -7.76 4.36 5.45
N VAL A 76 -9.01 3.89 5.43
CA VAL A 76 -9.39 2.64 4.77
C VAL A 76 -10.22 2.98 3.55
N TYR A 77 -9.82 2.45 2.40
CA TYR A 77 -10.50 2.61 1.13
C TYR A 77 -11.10 1.29 0.65
N GLY A 78 -12.28 1.34 0.06
CA GLY A 78 -12.97 0.16 -0.45
C GLY A 78 -14.22 0.51 -1.25
N GLN A 79 -14.94 -0.53 -1.69
CA GLN A 79 -16.21 -0.44 -2.39
C GLN A 79 -17.16 -1.52 -1.86
N GLU A 80 -18.45 -1.17 -1.77
CA GLU A 80 -19.48 -2.13 -1.36
C GLU A 80 -19.82 -3.06 -2.53
N GLY A 81 -19.78 -4.37 -2.30
CA GLY A 81 -20.17 -5.38 -3.29
C GLY A 81 -19.12 -5.76 -4.34
N SER A 82 -17.87 -5.31 -4.24
CA SER A 82 -16.78 -5.79 -5.09
C SER A 82 -16.26 -7.13 -4.57
N GLU A 83 -16.87 -8.23 -5.03
CA GLU A 83 -16.34 -9.59 -4.88
C GLU A 83 -15.05 -9.71 -5.72
N LEU A 84 -13.90 -9.40 -5.12
CA LEU A 84 -12.60 -9.59 -5.76
C LEU A 84 -12.15 -11.04 -5.53
N GLN A 85 -11.80 -11.71 -6.62
CA GLN A 85 -11.70 -13.17 -6.70
C GLN A 85 -10.45 -13.71 -5.96
N LEU A 86 -10.67 -14.41 -4.84
CA LEU A 86 -9.65 -14.85 -3.88
C LEU A 86 -8.81 -16.08 -4.29
N GLN A 87 -8.91 -16.59 -5.52
CA GLN A 87 -8.39 -17.94 -5.84
C GLN A 87 -6.87 -18.04 -6.07
N LYS A 88 -6.17 -16.95 -6.42
CA LYS A 88 -4.71 -16.99 -6.68
C LYS A 88 -3.82 -16.68 -5.48
N ILE A 89 -4.28 -15.86 -4.51
CA ILE A 89 -3.48 -15.47 -3.32
C ILE A 89 -3.11 -16.68 -2.46
N GLN A 90 -3.97 -17.69 -2.40
CA GLN A 90 -3.74 -18.92 -1.62
C GLN A 90 -2.52 -19.73 -2.11
N ASN A 91 -2.05 -19.51 -3.34
CA ASN A 91 -0.98 -20.28 -3.96
C ASN A 91 0.29 -19.43 -4.24
N ILE A 92 0.42 -18.24 -3.64
CA ILE A 92 1.63 -17.42 -3.79
C ILE A 92 2.78 -18.14 -3.04
N PRO A 93 3.85 -18.59 -3.73
CA PRO A 93 4.99 -19.18 -3.05
C PRO A 93 5.65 -18.13 -2.13
N PRO A 94 6.26 -18.55 -1.00
CA PRO A 94 7.03 -17.64 -0.16
C PRO A 94 8.02 -16.82 -1.00
N LEU A 95 8.14 -15.52 -0.71
CA LEU A 95 9.09 -14.64 -1.40
C LEU A 95 10.50 -15.25 -1.30
N SER A 96 10.99 -15.82 -2.41
CA SER A 96 12.34 -16.35 -2.52
C SER A 96 13.22 -15.26 -3.10
N LEU A 97 13.99 -14.60 -2.23
CA LEU A 97 14.98 -13.62 -2.65
C LEU A 97 16.18 -14.35 -3.26
N GLY A 98 16.14 -14.55 -4.57
CA GLY A 98 17.28 -15.02 -5.35
C GLY A 98 18.36 -13.94 -5.44
N LEU A 99 19.13 -13.74 -4.37
CA LEU A 99 20.40 -13.01 -4.45
C LEU A 99 21.33 -13.84 -5.33
N SER A 100 21.74 -13.29 -6.47
CA SER A 100 22.68 -13.90 -7.39
C SER A 100 24.09 -13.96 -6.75
N GLN A 101 24.29 -14.89 -5.82
CA GLN A 101 25.61 -15.41 -5.48
C GLN A 101 25.84 -16.70 -6.28
N PRO A 102 27.04 -16.91 -6.86
CA PRO A 102 27.35 -18.16 -7.52
C PRO A 102 27.19 -19.31 -6.53
N ALA A 103 26.35 -20.28 -6.88
CA ALA A 103 25.91 -21.36 -6.03
C ALA A 103 27.09 -22.26 -5.60
N THR A 104 27.53 -22.11 -4.35
CA THR A 104 28.21 -23.18 -3.63
C THR A 104 27.13 -24.05 -2.98
N SER A 105 26.87 -25.22 -3.58
CA SER A 105 26.01 -26.32 -3.10
C SER A 105 25.30 -26.08 -1.75
N VAL A 106 24.07 -25.56 -1.78
CA VAL A 106 23.30 -25.33 -0.55
C VAL A 106 22.39 -26.52 -0.25
N GLN A 107 22.69 -27.17 0.86
CA GLN A 107 21.91 -28.23 1.50
C GLN A 107 20.47 -27.76 1.80
N ASN A 108 19.49 -28.69 1.76
CA ASN A 108 18.08 -28.53 2.19
C ASN A 108 17.76 -27.22 2.94
N ILE A 109 17.52 -26.14 2.19
CA ILE A 109 17.05 -24.88 2.78
C ILE A 109 15.58 -25.10 3.11
N THR A 110 15.28 -25.39 4.37
CA THR A 110 13.92 -25.22 4.88
C THR A 110 13.66 -23.71 4.88
N SER A 111 12.88 -23.21 3.91
CA SER A 111 12.53 -21.79 3.89
C SER A 111 11.60 -21.51 5.08
N SER A 112 12.07 -20.76 6.06
CA SER A 112 11.21 -20.28 7.14
C SER A 112 10.30 -19.16 6.62
N TYR A 113 9.02 -19.22 7.00
CA TYR A 113 8.07 -18.15 6.71
C TYR A 113 7.84 -17.29 7.97
N PRO A 114 7.77 -15.95 7.85
CA PRO A 114 8.19 -15.19 6.68
C PRO A 114 9.72 -15.29 6.48
N PRO A 115 10.21 -15.18 5.23
CA PRO A 115 11.65 -15.17 4.98
C PRO A 115 12.35 -14.05 5.77
N PHE A 116 13.66 -14.14 5.92
CA PHE A 116 14.42 -13.01 6.47
C PHE A 116 14.32 -11.82 5.53
N LEU A 117 13.66 -10.77 5.99
CA LEU A 117 13.46 -9.52 5.25
C LEU A 117 14.14 -8.40 6.04
N PRO A 118 15.37 -7.98 5.67
CA PRO A 118 16.06 -6.92 6.37
C PRO A 118 15.24 -5.63 6.27
N ALA A 119 15.17 -4.88 7.37
CA ALA A 119 14.42 -3.62 7.47
C ALA A 119 12.91 -3.69 7.14
N ALA A 120 12.31 -4.89 7.03
CA ALA A 120 10.88 -5.02 6.72
C ALA A 120 9.93 -4.72 7.89
N GLY A 121 10.46 -4.28 9.04
CA GLY A 121 9.72 -3.69 10.16
C GLY A 121 8.33 -4.28 10.42
N LEU A 122 7.30 -3.47 10.17
CA LEU A 122 5.90 -3.83 10.38
C LEU A 122 5.43 -4.97 9.47
N THR A 123 5.87 -5.01 8.21
CA THR A 123 5.51 -6.07 7.24
C THR A 123 5.89 -7.44 7.79
N ARG A 124 7.12 -7.62 8.28
CA ARG A 124 7.56 -8.92 8.85
C ARG A 124 6.72 -9.30 10.07
N ARG A 125 6.42 -8.34 10.95
CA ARG A 125 5.58 -8.58 12.14
C ARG A 125 4.16 -9.02 11.77
N LEU A 126 3.56 -8.40 10.75
CA LEU A 126 2.24 -8.77 10.26
C LEU A 126 2.22 -10.16 9.65
N LEU A 127 3.20 -10.49 8.78
CA LEU A 127 3.29 -11.83 8.21
C LEU A 127 3.49 -12.90 9.29
N THR A 128 4.32 -12.65 10.30
CA THR A 128 4.48 -13.55 11.44
C THR A 128 3.15 -13.72 12.20
N ALA A 129 2.48 -12.62 12.56
CA ALA A 129 1.21 -12.70 13.29
C ALA A 129 0.14 -13.46 12.50
N LEU A 130 0.00 -13.20 11.19
CA LEU A 130 -0.94 -13.91 10.32
C LEU A 130 -0.60 -15.40 10.16
N SER A 131 0.68 -15.76 10.22
CA SER A 131 1.12 -17.17 10.18
C SER A 131 0.84 -17.94 11.47
N GLU A 132 0.69 -17.23 12.60
CA GLU A 132 0.40 -17.79 13.92
C GLU A 132 -1.11 -17.90 14.20
N GLU A 133 -1.96 -17.38 13.30
CA GLU A 133 -3.41 -17.43 13.45
C GLU A 133 -3.95 -18.86 13.35
N LYS A 134 -4.91 -19.18 14.23
CA LYS A 134 -5.54 -20.52 14.28
C LYS A 134 -6.30 -20.86 13.00
N THR A 135 -6.89 -19.84 12.39
CA THR A 135 -7.57 -19.96 11.10
C THR A 135 -6.61 -19.46 10.03
N PRO A 136 -6.18 -20.29 9.08
CA PRO A 136 -5.29 -19.86 8.02
C PRO A 136 -5.92 -18.72 7.20
N ILE A 137 -5.30 -17.55 7.26
CA ILE A 137 -5.65 -16.41 6.42
C ILE A 137 -4.69 -16.43 5.24
N PRO A 138 -5.11 -16.41 3.97
CA PRO A 138 -4.19 -16.28 2.83
C PRO A 138 -3.46 -14.93 2.89
N HIS A 139 -2.13 -14.93 2.94
CA HIS A 139 -1.34 -13.71 3.08
C HIS A 139 0.04 -13.81 2.43
N GLY A 140 0.59 -12.66 2.08
CA GLY A 140 1.90 -12.54 1.47
C GLY A 140 2.36 -11.09 1.43
N ALA A 141 3.57 -10.88 0.92
CA ALA A 141 4.11 -9.55 0.66
C ALA A 141 4.77 -9.54 -0.71
N ILE A 142 4.58 -8.43 -1.43
CA ILE A 142 5.27 -8.13 -2.68
C ILE A 142 6.35 -7.10 -2.34
N ALA A 143 7.56 -7.30 -2.84
CA ALA A 143 8.69 -6.40 -2.64
C ALA A 143 9.32 -6.07 -3.99
N ALA A 144 9.79 -4.84 -4.13
CA ALA A 144 10.51 -4.36 -5.31
C ALA A 144 11.77 -3.63 -4.87
N TRP A 145 12.80 -3.71 -5.71
CA TRP A 145 13.97 -2.84 -5.60
C TRP A 145 13.60 -1.49 -6.19
N CYS A 146 13.86 -0.42 -5.45
CA CYS A 146 13.66 0.95 -5.90
C CYS A 146 14.79 1.83 -5.34
N VAL A 147 14.94 3.01 -5.91
CA VAL A 147 15.83 4.06 -5.41
C VAL A 147 15.00 5.29 -5.01
N GLU A 148 15.61 6.24 -4.32
CA GLU A 148 14.94 7.53 -4.08
C GLU A 148 14.94 8.37 -5.36
N GLY A 149 13.88 9.18 -5.54
CA GLY A 149 13.71 10.05 -6.69
C GLY A 149 12.26 10.07 -7.19
N ASP A 150 12.09 10.30 -8.49
CA ASP A 150 10.80 10.19 -9.15
C ASP A 150 10.40 8.72 -9.33
N ASN A 151 9.57 8.24 -8.41
CA ASN A 151 9.13 6.86 -8.37
C ASN A 151 7.75 6.63 -9.02
N ARG A 152 7.27 7.55 -9.86
CA ARG A 152 6.01 7.35 -10.60
C ARG A 152 6.04 6.08 -11.44
N GLY A 153 7.14 5.84 -12.17
CA GLY A 153 7.32 4.66 -13.02
C GLY A 153 7.43 3.35 -12.22
N ASP A 154 8.19 3.37 -11.13
CA ASP A 154 8.33 2.23 -10.22
C ASP A 154 6.98 1.86 -9.59
N SER A 155 6.21 2.87 -9.18
CA SER A 155 4.88 2.69 -8.56
C SER A 155 3.84 2.16 -9.53
N ARG A 156 3.90 2.57 -10.81
CA ARG A 156 3.07 2.01 -11.89
C ARG A 156 3.40 0.53 -12.12
N SER A 157 4.68 0.22 -12.28
CA SER A 157 5.14 -1.17 -12.48
C SER A 157 4.78 -2.05 -11.28
N PHE A 158 4.86 -1.50 -10.07
CA PHE A 158 4.49 -2.22 -8.86
C PHE A 158 2.97 -2.42 -8.73
N ALA A 159 2.17 -1.43 -9.15
CA ALA A 159 0.72 -1.55 -9.25
C ALA A 159 0.30 -2.62 -10.27
N ASP A 160 0.98 -2.72 -11.43
CA ASP A 160 0.72 -3.77 -12.42
C ASP A 160 0.93 -5.17 -11.83
N VAL A 161 1.97 -5.36 -11.02
CA VAL A 161 2.21 -6.63 -10.32
C VAL A 161 1.09 -6.93 -9.32
N VAL A 162 0.61 -5.93 -8.58
CA VAL A 162 -0.52 -6.09 -7.65
C VAL A 162 -1.78 -6.48 -8.43
N LEU A 163 -2.11 -5.78 -9.52
CA LEU A 163 -3.27 -6.08 -10.36
C LEU A 163 -3.18 -7.48 -10.97
N TYR A 164 -1.99 -7.90 -11.40
CA TYR A 164 -1.76 -9.27 -11.87
C TYR A 164 -2.03 -10.33 -10.80
N VAL A 165 -1.57 -10.11 -9.57
CA VAL A 165 -1.84 -11.00 -8.43
C VAL A 165 -3.33 -11.07 -8.10
N LEU A 166 -4.06 -9.96 -8.29
CA LEU A 166 -5.50 -9.85 -8.07
C LEU A 166 -6.35 -10.30 -9.29
N ASP A 167 -5.71 -10.65 -10.41
CA ASP A 167 -6.37 -11.00 -11.69
C ASP A 167 -7.20 -9.86 -12.30
N LEU A 168 -6.69 -8.62 -12.17
CA LEU A 168 -7.36 -7.39 -12.62
C LEU A 168 -6.61 -6.63 -13.71
N GLN A 169 -5.44 -7.12 -14.15
CA GLN A 169 -4.56 -6.44 -15.11
C GLN A 169 -5.24 -6.13 -16.46
N ASP A 170 -6.18 -6.98 -16.89
CA ASP A 170 -6.86 -6.82 -18.18
C ASP A 170 -8.12 -5.94 -18.09
N VAL A 171 -8.57 -5.64 -16.88
CA VAL A 171 -9.84 -4.93 -16.61
C VAL A 171 -9.59 -3.51 -16.11
N VAL A 172 -8.48 -3.28 -15.41
CA VAL A 172 -8.17 -2.03 -14.74
C VAL A 172 -7.05 -1.31 -15.46
N GLN A 173 -7.33 -0.08 -15.91
CA GLN A 173 -6.30 0.81 -16.45
C GLN A 173 -5.77 1.73 -15.35
N ILE A 174 -4.45 1.71 -15.15
CA ILE A 174 -3.79 2.52 -14.14
C ILE A 174 -3.84 4.01 -14.49
N GLN A 175 -4.42 4.79 -13.60
CA GLN A 175 -4.57 6.24 -13.69
C GLN A 175 -3.88 6.92 -12.50
N GLU A 176 -3.23 8.05 -12.77
CA GLU A 176 -2.65 8.90 -11.74
C GLU A 176 -3.74 9.82 -11.16
N PRO A 177 -3.75 10.03 -9.83
CA PRO A 177 -4.61 11.05 -9.23
C PRO A 177 -4.14 12.45 -9.60
N ALA A 178 -5.04 13.44 -9.51
CA ALA A 178 -4.73 14.82 -9.90
C ALA A 178 -3.68 15.45 -8.99
N SER A 179 -3.62 15.06 -7.71
CA SER A 179 -2.58 15.53 -6.78
C SER A 179 -1.15 15.25 -7.25
N TRP A 180 -0.95 14.24 -8.11
CA TRP A 180 0.38 13.95 -8.62
C TRP A 180 0.93 15.06 -9.52
N GLU A 181 0.07 15.89 -10.13
CA GLU A 181 0.51 17.08 -10.89
C GLU A 181 1.34 18.05 -10.05
N GLY A 182 1.12 18.09 -8.72
CA GLY A 182 1.83 18.95 -7.79
C GLY A 182 3.10 18.37 -7.18
N LEU A 183 3.49 17.13 -7.52
CA LEU A 183 4.63 16.43 -6.89
C LEU A 183 5.96 17.19 -6.98
N PHE A 184 6.16 17.95 -8.06
CA PHE A 184 7.36 18.76 -8.30
C PHE A 184 7.13 20.26 -8.06
N GLY A 185 6.05 20.61 -7.37
CA GLY A 185 5.58 21.98 -7.24
C GLY A 185 4.78 22.45 -8.45
N THR A 186 4.06 23.54 -8.27
CA THR A 186 3.21 24.16 -9.30
C THR A 186 3.96 25.34 -9.91
N THR A 187 3.93 25.48 -11.23
CA THR A 187 4.43 26.70 -11.90
C THR A 187 3.48 27.88 -11.75
N GLU A 188 2.20 27.62 -11.47
CA GLU A 188 1.17 28.62 -11.22
C GLU A 188 0.61 28.48 -9.80
N GLY A 189 0.93 29.45 -8.94
CA GLY A 189 0.41 29.50 -7.56
C GLY A 189 1.26 28.75 -6.53
N TRP A 190 0.69 28.60 -5.33
CA TRP A 190 1.36 28.03 -4.16
C TRP A 190 1.17 26.52 -4.11
N SER A 191 2.25 25.75 -4.28
CA SER A 191 2.25 24.29 -4.15
C SER A 191 2.42 23.78 -2.72
N GLY A 192 2.26 24.65 -1.71
CA GLY A 192 2.41 24.27 -0.30
C GLY A 192 3.80 24.51 0.31
N GLY A 193 4.72 25.15 -0.41
CA GLY A 193 5.99 25.64 0.14
C GLY A 193 6.63 26.65 -0.81
N SER A 194 7.08 27.78 -0.28
CA SER A 194 8.02 28.63 -1.01
C SER A 194 9.27 27.79 -1.26
N GLY A 195 9.62 27.53 -2.52
CA GLY A 195 10.93 26.98 -2.89
C GLY A 195 12.12 27.86 -2.45
N ALA A 196 11.85 28.98 -1.76
CA ALA A 196 12.82 29.83 -1.09
C ALA A 196 13.13 29.41 0.36
N ASP A 197 12.36 28.52 0.99
CA ASP A 197 12.60 28.12 2.39
C ASP A 197 13.50 26.87 2.52
N ALA A 198 14.01 26.35 1.40
CA ALA A 198 15.15 25.44 1.39
C ALA A 198 16.48 26.21 1.51
N GLU A 199 16.54 27.22 2.37
CA GLU A 199 17.83 27.64 2.92
C GLU A 199 18.27 26.58 3.92
N LEU A 200 19.21 25.75 3.46
CA LEU A 200 20.09 24.98 4.33
C LEU A 200 20.66 25.94 5.39
N TYR A 201 20.13 25.88 6.62
CA TYR A 201 20.92 26.30 7.77
C TYR A 201 22.00 25.23 7.97
N GLY A 202 23.15 25.47 7.34
CA GLY A 202 24.43 24.93 7.76
C GLY A 202 24.92 25.58 9.04
#